data_AF-A0A2S5DL04-F1
#
_entry.id   AF-A0A2S5DL04-F1
#
_cell.length_a   1.000
_cell.length_b   1.000
_cell.length_c   1.000
_cell.angle_alpha   90.00
_cell.angle_beta   90.00
_cell.angle_gamma   90.00
#
_symmetry.space_group_name_H-M   'P 1'
#
loop_
_entity.id
_entity.type
_entity.pdbx_description
1 polymer ?
#
loop_
_entity_poly.entity_id
_entity_poly.type
_entity_poly.pdbx_seq_one_letter_code
_entity_poly.pdbx_strand_id
1 'polypeptide(L)'
;MFDFFKALWQRSSGAGRALLAAGTVAALAVPVGAYWWSTRTDYQVLFADLDARDAASVVAALDKQKTPYVLSDEGKTIQVEKDALYKTRMKLLGSGLDLKGSVGFELFNNAEFGVTEFAQKINYQRALQGELARTIMGFDEVQNARVHLVLPEGGMLRKRGARAKASVWVTLKGGKSLRQEQVNGIQRLVAASVPEMDSAAVTVLDERGVALSAQENGEDGVPAGDAGLQLKKETEAYLAEKVTRILNTALGPNQAAVSVDVVLDLSAQKLTRESVVGDGSDKGVLVRQREQWQGDGEAPRQLQSSTPAGAGGNKSLDAEYQVGRELRQTNVGSGAIKRVSVGIVTNSSLSDSAVERLRNVIAMAVGLDSGRGDGIAFSVLDNIQAVAASQGAAQAAPRAKQDALAMDAGPAVLWAAAILLALGAGLAWQWRRRVATRALDEAERERLLRQVQRWLAAEQAGGGE
;
A
#
# COMPACT_ATOMS: atom_id res chain seq x y z
N MET A 1 -13.38 -12.76 81.24
CA MET A 1 -13.52 -13.46 79.94
C MET A 1 -12.31 -14.36 79.66
N PHE A 2 -11.08 -13.91 79.90
CA PHE A 2 -9.86 -14.73 79.76
C PHE A 2 -9.81 -15.98 80.66
N ASP A 3 -10.26 -15.88 81.92
CA ASP A 3 -10.23 -17.04 82.85
C ASP A 3 -11.22 -18.14 82.48
N PHE A 4 -12.36 -17.78 81.89
CA PHE A 4 -13.33 -18.73 81.37
C PHE A 4 -12.74 -19.55 80.21
N PHE A 5 -12.01 -18.90 79.30
CA PHE A 5 -11.32 -19.56 78.20
C PHE A 5 -10.21 -20.51 78.68
N LYS A 6 -9.46 -20.09 79.71
CA LYS A 6 -8.39 -20.90 80.31
C LYS A 6 -8.94 -22.17 80.97
N ALA A 7 -10.08 -22.06 81.66
CA ALA A 7 -10.78 -23.20 82.27
C ALA A 7 -11.38 -24.15 81.21
N LEU A 8 -11.95 -23.61 80.12
CA LEU A 8 -12.47 -24.41 79.00
C LEU A 8 -11.36 -25.16 78.24
N TRP A 9 -10.19 -24.51 78.11
CA TRP A 9 -9.02 -25.07 77.44
C TRP A 9 -8.40 -26.24 78.23
N GLN A 10 -8.32 -26.13 79.56
CA GLN A 10 -7.77 -27.21 80.38
C GLN A 10 -8.73 -28.40 80.52
N ARG A 11 -10.05 -28.16 80.52
CA ARG A 11 -11.08 -29.21 80.68
C ARG A 11 -11.41 -30.00 79.41
N SER A 12 -11.03 -29.52 78.22
CA SER A 12 -11.31 -30.21 76.96
C SER A 12 -10.21 -31.22 76.57
N SER A 13 -10.61 -32.40 76.10
CA SER A 13 -9.70 -33.43 75.57
C SER A 13 -8.95 -32.92 74.33
N GLY A 14 -7.87 -33.60 73.90
CA GLY A 14 -7.02 -33.14 72.79
C GLY A 14 -7.78 -32.73 71.52
N ALA A 15 -8.90 -33.39 71.21
CA ALA A 15 -9.79 -33.04 70.10
C ALA A 15 -10.61 -31.74 70.35
N GLY A 16 -11.02 -31.47 71.59
CA GLY A 16 -11.75 -30.25 71.95
C GLY A 16 -10.87 -28.99 71.94
N ARG A 17 -9.58 -29.11 72.27
CA ARG A 17 -8.61 -28.00 72.14
C ARG A 17 -8.37 -27.62 70.67
N ALA A 18 -8.33 -28.62 69.77
CA ALA A 18 -8.22 -28.38 68.34
C ALA A 18 -9.47 -27.65 67.78
N LEU A 19 -10.67 -28.02 68.22
CA LEU A 19 -11.91 -27.35 67.83
C LEU A 19 -12.01 -25.90 68.34
N LEU A 20 -11.56 -25.62 69.57
CA LEU A 20 -11.55 -24.27 70.13
C LEU A 20 -10.51 -23.36 69.44
N ALA A 21 -9.33 -23.90 69.11
CA ALA A 21 -8.32 -23.20 68.32
C ALA A 21 -8.80 -22.92 66.89
N ALA A 22 -9.43 -23.90 66.24
CA ALA A 22 -10.02 -23.72 64.92
C ALA A 22 -11.14 -22.67 64.92
N GLY A 23 -12.01 -22.69 65.94
CA GLY A 23 -13.10 -21.72 66.09
C GLY A 23 -12.62 -20.29 66.29
N THR A 24 -11.52 -20.09 67.05
CA THR A 24 -10.93 -18.75 67.25
C THR A 24 -10.23 -18.23 66.00
N VAL A 25 -9.52 -19.09 65.27
CA VAL A 25 -8.93 -18.71 63.96
C VAL A 25 -10.04 -18.36 62.96
N ALA A 26 -11.11 -19.15 62.88
CA ALA A 26 -12.24 -18.85 62.00
C ALA A 26 -12.95 -17.53 62.38
N ALA A 27 -13.15 -17.27 63.68
CA ALA A 27 -13.78 -16.04 64.15
C ALA A 27 -12.96 -14.77 63.84
N LEU A 28 -11.63 -14.88 63.72
CA LEU A 28 -10.76 -13.79 63.26
C LEU A 28 -10.62 -13.73 61.74
N ALA A 29 -10.62 -14.88 61.06
CA ALA A 29 -10.46 -14.95 59.60
C ALA A 29 -11.68 -14.39 58.85
N VAL A 30 -12.90 -14.61 59.35
CA VAL A 30 -14.13 -14.10 58.72
C VAL A 30 -14.18 -12.57 58.63
N PRO A 31 -13.99 -11.79 59.71
CA PRO A 31 -13.99 -10.33 59.61
C PRO A 31 -12.81 -9.77 58.81
N VAL A 32 -11.63 -10.41 58.88
CA VAL A 32 -10.48 -10.03 58.04
C VAL A 32 -10.76 -10.30 56.56
N GLY A 33 -11.37 -11.45 56.24
CA GLY A 33 -11.77 -11.80 54.87
C GLY A 33 -12.88 -10.87 54.36
N ALA A 34 -13.87 -10.54 55.18
CA ALA A 34 -14.92 -9.59 54.84
C ALA A 34 -14.38 -8.16 54.63
N TYR A 35 -13.43 -7.73 55.47
CA TYR A 35 -12.75 -6.45 55.30
C TYR A 35 -11.91 -6.40 54.01
N TRP A 36 -11.17 -7.46 53.72
CA TRP A 36 -10.38 -7.57 52.49
C TRP A 36 -11.24 -7.64 51.23
N TRP A 37 -12.40 -8.31 51.30
CA TRP A 37 -13.37 -8.31 50.21
C TRP A 37 -14.00 -6.93 50.01
N SER A 38 -14.40 -6.27 51.09
CA SER A 38 -15.06 -4.96 51.06
C SER A 38 -14.14 -3.83 50.54
N THR A 39 -12.83 -4.00 50.68
CA THR A 39 -11.83 -3.02 50.20
C THR A 39 -11.35 -3.28 48.77
N ARG A 40 -11.89 -4.27 48.06
CA ARG A 40 -11.60 -4.46 46.63
C ARG A 40 -12.36 -3.42 45.80
N THR A 41 -11.63 -2.45 45.29
CA THR A 41 -12.13 -1.51 44.29
C THR A 41 -12.07 -2.14 42.90
N ASP A 42 -13.21 -2.20 42.21
CA ASP A 42 -13.27 -2.65 40.82
C ASP A 42 -12.89 -1.52 39.86
N TYR A 43 -11.86 -1.76 39.05
CA TYR A 43 -11.45 -0.85 37.99
C TYR A 43 -12.10 -1.25 36.66
N GLN A 44 -12.54 -0.25 35.90
CA GLN A 44 -13.07 -0.40 34.54
C GLN A 44 -12.31 0.48 33.55
N VAL A 45 -12.23 -0.01 32.31
CA VAL A 45 -11.54 0.68 31.22
C VAL A 45 -12.27 1.98 30.87
N LEU A 46 -11.58 3.10 31.06
CA LEU A 46 -12.05 4.42 30.64
C LEU A 46 -11.77 4.65 29.15
N PHE A 47 -10.52 4.38 28.76
CA PHE A 47 -10.01 4.43 27.39
C PHE A 47 -9.05 3.27 27.13
N ALA A 48 -9.07 2.74 25.91
CA ALA A 48 -8.18 1.70 25.42
C ALA A 48 -7.56 2.14 24.08
N ASP A 49 -6.41 1.58 23.75
CA ASP A 49 -5.67 1.85 22.50
C ASP A 49 -5.31 3.33 22.32
N LEU A 50 -4.95 4.00 23.41
CA LEU A 50 -4.44 5.36 23.34
C LEU A 50 -3.01 5.36 22.81
N ASP A 51 -2.68 6.35 21.98
CA ASP A 51 -1.30 6.66 21.66
C ASP A 51 -0.60 7.30 22.88
N ALA A 52 0.73 7.31 22.91
CA ALA A 52 1.47 7.78 24.07
C ALA A 52 1.18 9.25 24.43
N ARG A 53 0.80 10.06 23.44
CA ARG A 53 0.53 11.49 23.61
C ARG A 53 -0.86 11.74 24.19
N ASP A 54 -1.87 11.04 23.68
CA ASP A 54 -3.24 11.12 24.19
C ASP A 54 -3.30 10.51 25.58
N ALA A 55 -2.59 9.39 25.82
CA ALA A 55 -2.46 8.80 27.15
C ALA A 55 -1.89 9.79 28.18
N ALA A 56 -0.80 10.51 27.84
CA ALA A 56 -0.22 11.53 28.72
C ALA A 56 -1.20 12.68 28.99
N SER A 57 -1.99 13.09 27.99
CA SER A 57 -2.98 14.17 28.11
C SER A 57 -4.16 13.76 29.00
N VAL A 58 -4.65 12.52 28.86
CA VAL A 58 -5.68 11.96 29.76
C VAL A 58 -5.16 11.86 31.19
N VAL A 59 -3.95 11.34 31.39
CA VAL A 59 -3.34 11.20 32.73
C VAL A 59 -3.21 12.57 33.39
N ALA A 60 -2.69 13.58 32.69
CA ALA A 60 -2.57 14.94 33.24
C ALA A 60 -3.92 15.53 33.65
N ALA A 61 -4.99 15.25 32.90
CA ALA A 61 -6.34 15.69 33.27
C ALA A 61 -6.92 14.91 34.46
N LEU A 62 -6.67 13.60 34.55
CA LEU A 62 -7.06 12.78 35.69
C LEU A 62 -6.34 13.20 36.97
N ASP A 63 -5.05 13.51 36.89
CA ASP A 63 -4.23 14.05 37.98
C ASP A 63 -4.76 15.40 38.46
N LYS A 64 -5.06 16.31 37.53
CA LYS A 64 -5.67 17.62 37.85
C LYS A 64 -7.01 17.46 38.58
N GLN A 65 -7.76 16.42 38.24
CA GLN A 65 -9.05 16.09 38.86
C GLN A 65 -8.93 15.18 40.09
N LYS A 66 -7.70 14.79 40.48
CA LYS A 66 -7.41 13.87 41.60
C LYS A 66 -8.23 12.57 41.54
N THR A 67 -8.42 12.03 40.34
CA THR A 67 -9.18 10.79 40.14
C THR A 67 -8.22 9.60 40.15
N PRO A 68 -8.43 8.58 41.01
CA PRO A 68 -7.61 7.37 41.00
C PRO A 68 -7.67 6.66 39.64
N TYR A 69 -6.52 6.28 39.11
CA TYR A 69 -6.43 5.57 37.83
C TYR A 69 -5.34 4.48 37.88
N VAL A 70 -5.50 3.48 37.03
CA VAL A 70 -4.53 2.40 36.82
C VAL A 70 -4.18 2.35 35.34
N LEU A 71 -2.88 2.27 35.06
CA LEU A 71 -2.33 2.10 33.73
C LEU A 71 -2.10 0.62 33.47
N SER A 72 -2.65 0.13 32.36
CA SER A 72 -2.49 -1.24 31.86
C SER A 72 -1.99 -1.22 30.41
N ASP A 73 -1.55 -2.37 29.89
CA ASP A 73 -1.06 -2.52 28.51
C ASP A 73 0.03 -1.50 28.13
N GLU A 74 1.07 -1.40 28.96
CA GLU A 74 2.20 -0.47 28.77
C GLU A 74 1.78 1.02 28.71
N GLY A 75 0.64 1.37 29.32
CA GLY A 75 0.13 2.74 29.39
C GLY A 75 -0.84 3.12 28.26
N LYS A 76 -1.21 2.18 27.37
CA LYS A 76 -2.22 2.39 26.33
C LYS A 76 -3.65 2.28 26.83
N THR A 77 -3.84 1.65 27.98
CA THR A 77 -5.16 1.44 28.59
C THR A 77 -5.22 2.14 29.93
N ILE A 78 -6.17 3.06 30.09
CA ILE A 78 -6.41 3.80 31.33
C ILE A 78 -7.70 3.30 31.96
N GLN A 79 -7.59 2.85 33.21
CA GLN A 79 -8.71 2.32 33.99
C GLN A 79 -9.00 3.23 35.18
N VAL A 80 -10.28 3.38 35.52
CA VAL A 80 -10.76 4.15 36.67
C VAL A 80 -11.76 3.33 37.47
N GLU A 81 -12.01 3.72 38.72
CA GLU A 81 -13.00 3.06 39.56
C GLU A 81 -14.37 3.01 38.87
N LYS A 82 -15.04 1.86 38.94
CA LYS A 82 -16.34 1.62 38.29
C LYS A 82 -17.39 2.70 38.57
N ASP A 83 -17.45 3.18 39.81
CA ASP A 83 -18.39 4.20 40.25
C ASP A 83 -18.05 5.60 39.73
N ALA A 84 -16.76 5.84 39.43
CA ALA A 84 -16.27 7.12 38.89
C ALA A 84 -16.32 7.16 37.36
N LEU A 85 -16.41 6.03 36.66
CA LEU A 85 -16.27 5.90 35.20
C LEU A 85 -17.08 6.95 34.41
N TYR A 86 -18.41 6.96 34.57
CA TYR A 86 -19.29 7.85 33.80
C TYR A 86 -19.08 9.33 34.14
N LYS A 87 -18.85 9.63 35.43
CA LYS A 87 -18.60 10.99 35.92
C LYS A 87 -17.28 11.52 35.36
N THR A 88 -16.24 10.71 35.39
CA THR A 88 -14.91 11.05 34.84
C THR A 88 -14.98 11.22 33.34
N ARG A 89 -15.66 10.32 32.61
CA ARG A 89 -15.87 10.46 31.16
C ARG A 89 -16.56 11.77 30.79
N MET A 90 -17.63 12.15 31.50
CA MET A 90 -18.33 13.40 31.24
C MET A 90 -17.45 14.64 31.55
N LYS A 91 -16.65 14.60 32.62
CA LYS A 91 -15.73 15.68 32.97
C LYS A 91 -14.60 15.85 31.95
N LEU A 92 -14.06 14.76 31.41
CA LEU A 92 -13.01 14.80 30.40
C LEU A 92 -13.54 15.36 29.08
N LEU A 93 -14.75 14.98 28.67
CA LEU A 93 -15.43 15.55 27.50
C LEU A 93 -15.67 17.06 27.67
N GLY A 94 -16.02 17.52 28.88
CA GLY A 94 -16.20 18.94 29.19
C GLY A 94 -14.90 19.75 29.31
N SER A 95 -13.73 19.10 29.42
CA SER A 95 -12.44 19.77 29.57
C SER A 95 -11.76 20.17 28.26
N GLY A 96 -12.36 19.85 27.10
CA GLY A 96 -11.78 20.17 25.78
C GLY A 96 -10.50 19.37 25.50
N LEU A 97 -10.46 18.12 25.97
CA LEU A 97 -9.32 17.24 25.80
C LEU A 97 -9.28 16.75 24.35
N ASP A 98 -8.32 17.26 23.58
CA ASP A 98 -8.12 16.90 22.17
C ASP A 98 -7.48 15.52 22.04
N LEU A 99 -8.32 14.50 22.21
CA LEU A 99 -7.96 13.08 22.12
C LEU A 99 -8.03 12.59 20.68
N LYS A 100 -7.25 13.20 19.76
CA LYS A 100 -7.09 12.70 18.39
C LYS A 100 -5.73 13.09 17.83
N GLY A 101 -5.05 12.09 17.25
CA GLY A 101 -3.89 12.26 16.40
C GLY A 101 -4.10 13.25 15.24
N SER A 102 -2.96 13.63 14.63
CA SER A 102 -2.79 14.61 13.53
C SER A 102 -3.64 15.89 13.65
N VAL A 103 -2.99 16.97 14.08
CA VAL A 103 -3.59 18.32 14.18
C VAL A 103 -3.98 18.83 12.79
N GLY A 104 -5.26 19.16 12.60
CA GLY A 104 -5.82 19.72 11.36
C GLY A 104 -6.01 21.24 11.40
N PHE A 105 -7.09 21.76 10.83
CA PHE A 105 -7.43 23.19 10.84
C PHE A 105 -7.80 23.76 12.22
N GLU A 106 -7.90 22.90 13.24
CA GLU A 106 -8.10 23.29 14.64
C GLU A 106 -7.00 24.24 15.16
N LEU A 107 -5.81 24.22 14.54
CA LEU A 107 -4.71 25.15 14.83
C LEU A 107 -5.08 26.62 14.63
N PHE A 108 -6.11 26.93 13.83
CA PHE A 108 -6.57 28.30 13.57
C PHE A 108 -7.68 28.77 14.53
N ASN A 109 -8.26 27.89 15.33
CA ASN A 109 -9.34 28.26 16.24
C ASN A 109 -8.86 29.17 17.39
N ASN A 110 -7.59 29.04 17.77
CA ASN A 110 -6.94 29.89 18.77
C ASN A 110 -5.98 30.84 18.06
N ALA A 111 -6.51 31.92 17.49
CA ALA A 111 -5.69 32.93 16.81
C ALA A 111 -4.82 33.68 17.83
N GLU A 112 -3.52 33.37 17.87
CA GLU A 112 -2.54 34.19 18.58
C GLU A 112 -2.35 35.51 17.83
N PHE A 113 -2.57 36.64 18.50
CA PHE A 113 -2.27 37.95 17.94
C PHE A 113 -0.76 38.11 17.71
N GLY A 114 -0.36 38.60 16.54
CA GLY A 114 1.06 38.87 16.22
C GLY A 114 1.80 37.81 15.42
N VAL A 115 1.10 36.80 14.87
CA VAL A 115 1.72 35.80 13.97
C VAL A 115 2.20 36.43 12.66
N THR A 116 3.40 36.03 12.22
CA THR A 116 3.95 36.45 10.92
C THR A 116 3.28 35.71 9.77
N GLU A 117 3.29 36.28 8.55
CA GLU A 117 2.76 35.64 7.35
C GLU A 117 3.44 34.27 7.09
N PHE A 118 4.73 34.18 7.35
CA PHE A 118 5.49 32.93 7.26
C PHE A 118 4.96 31.87 8.24
N ALA A 119 4.72 32.25 9.49
CA ALA A 119 4.15 31.34 10.50
C ALA A 119 2.74 30.89 10.11
N GLN A 120 1.90 31.81 9.59
CA GLN A 120 0.56 31.47 9.08
C GLN A 120 0.63 30.46 7.93
N LYS A 121 1.57 30.63 6.99
CA LYS A 121 1.77 29.69 5.88
C LYS A 121 2.19 28.29 6.35
N ILE A 122 3.12 28.20 7.30
CA ILE A 122 3.51 26.92 7.91
C ILE A 122 2.31 26.28 8.61
N ASN A 123 1.57 27.04 9.39
CA ASN A 123 0.39 26.55 10.09
C ASN A 123 -0.68 26.05 9.12
N TYR A 124 -0.89 26.75 8.00
CA TYR A 124 -1.79 26.32 6.94
C TYR A 124 -1.35 25.00 6.30
N GLN A 125 -0.06 24.86 5.96
CA GLN A 125 0.49 23.63 5.41
C GLN A 125 0.35 22.46 6.39
N ARG A 126 0.61 22.68 7.69
CA ARG A 126 0.44 21.65 8.73
C ARG A 126 -1.01 21.24 8.89
N ALA A 127 -1.92 22.21 8.92
CA ALA A 127 -3.35 21.95 9.00
C ALA A 127 -3.86 21.14 7.79
N LEU A 128 -3.43 21.51 6.58
CA LEU A 128 -3.80 20.81 5.34
C LEU A 128 -3.28 19.36 5.34
N GLN A 129 -2.04 19.13 5.78
CA GLN A 129 -1.48 17.78 5.94
C GLN A 129 -2.29 16.94 6.93
N GLY A 130 -2.69 17.52 8.07
CA GLY A 130 -3.51 16.85 9.07
C GLY A 130 -4.91 16.50 8.55
N GLU A 131 -5.56 17.41 7.84
CA GLU A 131 -6.92 17.18 7.31
C GLU A 131 -6.93 16.14 6.18
N LEU A 132 -5.91 16.16 5.32
CA LEU A 132 -5.71 15.11 4.31
C LEU A 132 -5.46 13.75 4.96
N ALA A 133 -4.59 13.69 5.97
CA ALA A 133 -4.35 12.45 6.71
C ALA A 133 -5.64 11.91 7.34
N ARG A 134 -6.45 12.78 7.96
CA ARG A 134 -7.75 12.43 8.55
C ARG A 134 -8.74 11.89 7.53
N THR A 135 -8.78 12.49 6.34
CA THR A 135 -9.65 12.02 5.25
C THR A 135 -9.19 10.65 4.74
N ILE A 136 -7.89 10.42 4.61
CA ILE A 136 -7.31 9.12 4.17
C ILE A 136 -7.50 8.04 5.25
N MET A 137 -7.49 8.39 6.53
CA MET A 137 -7.84 7.45 7.61
C MET A 137 -9.33 7.06 7.62
N GLY A 138 -10.18 7.77 6.85
CA GLY A 138 -11.58 7.40 6.65
C GLY A 138 -11.78 6.13 5.81
N PHE A 139 -10.74 5.64 5.13
CA PHE A 139 -10.81 4.38 4.38
C PHE A 139 -10.76 3.17 5.34
N ASP A 140 -11.62 2.18 5.11
CA ASP A 140 -11.79 1.02 5.99
C ASP A 140 -10.52 0.17 6.16
N GLU A 141 -9.63 0.21 5.17
CA GLU A 141 -8.36 -0.52 5.14
C GLU A 141 -7.23 0.22 5.84
N VAL A 142 -7.33 1.55 5.99
CA VAL A 142 -6.27 2.39 6.55
C VAL A 142 -6.42 2.46 8.07
N GLN A 143 -5.34 2.14 8.79
CA GLN A 143 -5.24 2.30 10.24
C GLN A 143 -4.70 3.68 10.59
N ASN A 144 -3.67 4.13 9.88
CA ASN A 144 -3.03 5.42 10.11
C ASN A 144 -2.54 5.99 8.78
N ALA A 145 -2.53 7.32 8.65
CA ALA A 145 -2.01 8.01 7.47
C ALA A 145 -1.17 9.21 7.88
N ARG A 146 -0.11 9.48 7.12
CA ARG A 146 0.70 10.68 7.26
C ARG A 146 0.98 11.26 5.88
N VAL A 147 0.72 12.56 5.74
CA VAL A 147 0.89 13.27 4.47
C VAL A 147 2.00 14.30 4.63
N HIS A 148 2.98 14.25 3.75
CA HIS A 148 4.02 15.27 3.62
C HIS A 148 3.80 16.02 2.31
N LEU A 149 3.55 17.33 2.43
CA LEU A 149 3.37 18.22 1.29
C LEU A 149 4.61 19.10 1.13
N VAL A 150 5.07 19.25 -0.11
CA VAL A 150 6.09 20.20 -0.52
C VAL A 150 5.41 21.22 -1.43
N LEU A 151 5.18 22.41 -0.88
CA LEU A 151 4.56 23.52 -1.61
C LEU A 151 5.66 24.48 -2.10
N PRO A 152 5.65 24.89 -3.37
CA PRO A 152 6.61 25.88 -3.86
C PRO A 152 6.40 27.24 -3.16
N GLU A 153 7.48 28.00 -3.03
CA GLU A 153 7.39 29.37 -2.50
C GLU A 153 6.63 30.31 -3.44
N GLY A 154 5.87 31.23 -2.87
CA GLY A 154 5.18 32.28 -3.61
C GLY A 154 6.10 33.50 -3.75
N GLY A 155 5.99 34.24 -4.86
CA GLY A 155 6.71 35.50 -5.04
C GLY A 155 7.22 35.75 -6.47
N MET A 156 7.66 36.97 -6.73
CA MET A 156 8.15 37.42 -8.05
C MET A 156 9.47 36.74 -8.48
N LEU A 157 10.18 36.08 -7.55
CA LEU A 157 11.39 35.28 -7.80
C LEU A 157 11.13 33.77 -7.95
N ARG A 158 9.92 33.35 -8.32
CA ARG A 158 9.63 31.93 -8.60
C ARG A 158 10.60 31.40 -9.67
N LYS A 159 11.34 30.33 -9.34
CA LYS A 159 11.98 29.49 -10.37
C LYS A 159 10.86 28.94 -11.25
N ARG A 160 10.82 29.35 -12.53
CA ARG A 160 9.87 28.81 -13.52
C ARG A 160 9.94 27.29 -13.47
N GLY A 161 8.85 26.63 -13.06
CA GLY A 161 8.72 25.18 -13.05
C GLY A 161 8.73 24.46 -11.70
N ALA A 162 8.78 25.17 -10.56
CA ALA A 162 8.64 24.52 -9.25
C ALA A 162 7.19 24.04 -9.03
N ARG A 163 6.96 22.73 -9.17
CA ARG A 163 5.64 22.08 -8.95
C ARG A 163 5.52 21.54 -7.53
N ALA A 164 4.29 21.51 -7.01
CA ALA A 164 4.01 20.90 -5.72
C ALA A 164 4.20 19.38 -5.78
N LYS A 165 4.66 18.77 -4.69
CA LYS A 165 4.85 17.32 -4.55
C LYS A 165 4.28 16.83 -3.23
N ALA A 166 3.89 15.56 -3.18
CA ALA A 166 3.38 14.95 -1.96
C ALA A 166 3.87 13.52 -1.80
N SER A 167 4.11 13.13 -0.54
CA SER A 167 4.23 11.72 -0.16
C SER A 167 3.19 11.38 0.90
N VAL A 168 2.51 10.26 0.70
CA VAL A 168 1.49 9.75 1.59
C VAL A 168 1.99 8.42 2.13
N TRP A 169 2.25 8.38 3.42
CA TRP A 169 2.54 7.15 4.13
C TRP A 169 1.24 6.60 4.72
N VAL A 170 0.91 5.36 4.39
CA VAL A 170 -0.25 4.65 4.95
C VAL A 170 0.21 3.45 5.75
N THR A 171 -0.47 3.21 6.87
CA THR A 171 -0.35 1.97 7.64
C THR A 171 -1.69 1.27 7.56
N LEU A 172 -1.69 0.02 7.13
CA LEU A 172 -2.91 -0.73 6.85
C LEU A 172 -3.31 -1.57 8.06
N LYS A 173 -4.62 -1.84 8.19
CA LYS A 173 -5.12 -2.77 9.19
C LYS A 173 -4.64 -4.18 8.85
N GLY A 174 -4.27 -4.96 9.87
CA GLY A 174 -3.65 -6.29 9.71
C GLY A 174 -4.34 -7.18 8.67
N GLY A 175 -3.59 -7.61 7.66
CA GLY A 175 -4.05 -8.50 6.59
C GLY A 175 -4.86 -7.84 5.47
N LYS A 176 -5.11 -6.53 5.52
CA LYS A 176 -5.76 -5.78 4.43
C LYS A 176 -4.72 -5.20 3.47
N SER A 177 -5.14 -4.95 2.23
CA SER A 177 -4.36 -4.28 1.19
C SER A 177 -5.23 -3.23 0.50
N LEU A 178 -4.61 -2.16 -0.01
CA LEU A 178 -5.32 -1.17 -0.83
C LEU A 178 -5.41 -1.67 -2.27
N ARG A 179 -6.60 -1.54 -2.87
CA ARG A 179 -6.80 -1.78 -4.31
C ARG A 179 -6.21 -0.63 -5.11
N GLN A 180 -5.80 -0.88 -6.35
CA GLN A 180 -5.24 0.16 -7.22
C GLN A 180 -6.19 1.35 -7.41
N GLU A 181 -7.49 1.11 -7.49
CA GLU A 181 -8.52 2.16 -7.55
C GLU A 181 -8.52 3.07 -6.31
N GLN A 182 -8.31 2.49 -5.12
CA GLN A 182 -8.24 3.24 -3.86
C GLN A 182 -6.94 4.06 -3.80
N VAL A 183 -5.82 3.49 -4.24
CA VAL A 183 -4.54 4.23 -4.35
C VAL A 183 -4.67 5.41 -5.30
N ASN A 184 -5.24 5.19 -6.49
CA ASN A 184 -5.50 6.25 -7.47
C ASN A 184 -6.46 7.32 -6.92
N GLY A 185 -7.46 6.90 -6.13
CA GLY A 185 -8.36 7.80 -5.41
C GLY A 185 -7.64 8.69 -4.41
N ILE A 186 -6.71 8.12 -3.62
CA ILE A 186 -5.86 8.87 -2.68
C ILE A 186 -4.99 9.90 -3.43
N GLN A 187 -4.37 9.51 -4.54
CA GLN A 187 -3.56 10.44 -5.35
C GLN A 187 -4.39 11.61 -5.88
N ARG A 188 -5.59 11.34 -6.42
CA ARG A 188 -6.50 12.38 -6.93
C ARG A 188 -7.00 13.31 -5.83
N LEU A 189 -7.33 12.77 -4.66
CA LEU A 189 -7.76 13.55 -3.50
C LEU A 189 -6.68 14.56 -3.09
N VAL A 190 -5.43 14.10 -2.96
CA VAL A 190 -4.31 14.95 -2.56
C VAL A 190 -3.99 15.97 -3.65
N ALA A 191 -3.94 15.57 -4.91
CA ALA A 191 -3.68 16.47 -6.03
C ALA A 191 -4.76 17.55 -6.18
N ALA A 192 -6.04 17.20 -5.98
CA ALA A 192 -7.14 18.17 -6.05
C ALA A 192 -7.15 19.16 -4.87
N SER A 193 -6.55 18.76 -3.75
CA SER A 193 -6.51 19.56 -2.51
C SER A 193 -5.32 20.52 -2.46
N VAL A 194 -4.36 20.40 -3.38
CA VAL A 194 -3.15 21.22 -3.42
C VAL A 194 -3.04 21.95 -4.77
N PRO A 195 -2.90 23.28 -4.78
CA PRO A 195 -2.74 24.04 -6.02
C PRO A 195 -1.52 23.59 -6.83
N GLU A 196 -1.69 23.52 -8.15
CA GLU A 196 -0.60 23.21 -9.11
C GLU A 196 0.09 21.86 -8.85
N MET A 197 -0.64 20.89 -8.27
CA MET A 197 -0.18 19.52 -8.05
C MET A 197 -0.73 18.56 -9.11
N ASP A 198 0.15 17.74 -9.67
CA ASP A 198 -0.23 16.63 -10.54
C ASP A 198 -0.47 15.36 -9.70
N SER A 199 -1.44 14.51 -10.08
CA SER A 199 -1.65 13.21 -9.45
C SER A 199 -0.42 12.31 -9.54
N ALA A 200 0.36 12.41 -10.61
CA ALA A 200 1.61 11.67 -10.77
C ALA A 200 2.72 12.14 -9.81
N ALA A 201 2.61 13.36 -9.25
CA ALA A 201 3.54 13.90 -8.27
C ALA A 201 3.21 13.48 -6.82
N VAL A 202 2.20 12.62 -6.63
CA VAL A 202 1.80 12.05 -5.35
C VAL A 202 2.25 10.59 -5.27
N THR A 203 3.18 10.30 -4.36
CA THR A 203 3.63 8.93 -4.10
C THR A 203 2.94 8.39 -2.85
N VAL A 204 2.32 7.22 -2.96
CA VAL A 204 1.68 6.53 -1.84
C VAL A 204 2.55 5.34 -1.42
N LEU A 205 2.96 5.29 -0.16
CA LEU A 205 3.85 4.29 0.40
C LEU A 205 3.16 3.49 1.51
N ASP A 206 3.43 2.19 1.55
CA ASP A 206 3.05 1.28 2.63
C ASP A 206 4.05 1.33 3.81
N GLU A 207 3.69 0.72 4.94
CA GLU A 207 4.51 0.55 6.14
C GLU A 207 5.88 -0.10 5.92
N ARG A 208 6.04 -0.86 4.82
CA ARG A 208 7.31 -1.48 4.40
C ARG A 208 8.15 -0.60 3.49
N GLY A 209 7.71 0.63 3.21
CA GLY A 209 8.37 1.55 2.28
C GLY A 209 8.16 1.19 0.80
N VAL A 210 7.22 0.30 0.49
CA VAL A 210 6.87 -0.07 -0.89
C VAL A 210 5.90 0.97 -1.44
N ALA A 211 6.21 1.52 -2.62
CA ALA A 211 5.30 2.41 -3.33
C ALA A 211 4.11 1.61 -3.87
N LEU A 212 2.91 1.95 -3.41
CA LEU A 212 1.64 1.41 -3.89
C LEU A 212 1.15 2.16 -5.13
N SER A 213 1.58 3.41 -5.28
CA SER A 213 1.34 4.20 -6.49
C SER A 213 2.25 3.73 -7.62
N ALA A 214 1.67 3.35 -8.76
CA ALA A 214 2.42 3.20 -9.99
C ALA A 214 2.98 4.57 -10.38
N GLN A 215 4.30 4.71 -10.36
CA GLN A 215 4.96 5.89 -10.88
C GLN A 215 4.90 5.77 -12.41
N GLU A 216 4.00 6.51 -13.07
CA GLU A 216 4.20 6.84 -14.49
C GLU A 216 5.42 7.75 -14.53
N ASN A 217 6.60 7.11 -14.55
CA ASN A 217 7.87 7.79 -14.58
C ASN A 217 7.91 8.66 -15.83
N GLY A 218 7.94 9.97 -15.59
CA GLY A 218 8.30 10.94 -16.59
C GLY A 218 9.66 10.58 -17.19
N GLU A 219 9.68 10.59 -18.52
CA GLU A 219 10.80 10.79 -19.44
C GLU A 219 12.05 9.90 -19.37
N ASP A 220 12.33 9.15 -18.30
CA ASP A 220 13.52 8.30 -18.22
C ASP A 220 13.21 6.86 -17.74
N GLY A 221 13.09 5.94 -18.71
CA GLY A 221 13.64 4.57 -18.58
C GLY A 221 12.90 3.49 -17.76
N VAL A 222 11.79 2.95 -18.30
CA VAL A 222 11.40 1.50 -18.34
C VAL A 222 10.87 0.85 -17.03
N PRO A 223 9.85 -0.07 -17.07
CA PRO A 223 9.49 -0.94 -18.18
C PRO A 223 8.06 -0.78 -18.72
N ALA A 224 7.98 -0.52 -20.02
CA ALA A 224 6.80 -0.76 -20.87
C ALA A 224 6.28 -2.23 -20.86
N GLY A 225 6.84 -3.08 -20.00
CA GLY A 225 6.46 -4.48 -19.85
C GLY A 225 5.12 -4.68 -19.14
N ASP A 226 4.82 -3.90 -18.10
CA ASP A 226 3.60 -4.14 -17.29
C ASP A 226 2.34 -3.59 -17.96
N ALA A 227 2.37 -2.33 -18.42
CA ALA A 227 1.27 -1.75 -19.20
C ALA A 227 1.04 -2.49 -20.53
N GLY A 228 2.11 -2.92 -21.21
CA GLY A 228 2.02 -3.72 -22.43
C GLY A 228 1.43 -5.12 -22.20
N LEU A 229 1.80 -5.77 -21.08
CA LEU A 229 1.24 -7.06 -20.68
C LEU A 229 -0.22 -6.94 -20.25
N GLN A 230 -0.59 -5.87 -19.54
CA GLN A 230 -1.96 -5.57 -19.16
C GLN A 230 -2.84 -5.40 -20.40
N LEU A 231 -2.40 -4.57 -21.35
CA LEU A 231 -3.09 -4.35 -22.63
C LEU A 231 -3.23 -5.65 -23.43
N LYS A 232 -2.19 -6.48 -23.44
CA LYS A 232 -2.23 -7.82 -24.06
C LYS A 232 -3.32 -8.68 -23.43
N LYS A 233 -3.33 -8.82 -22.10
CA LYS A 233 -4.33 -9.63 -21.36
C LYS A 233 -5.75 -9.14 -21.55
N GLU A 234 -5.97 -7.82 -21.52
CA GLU A 234 -7.29 -7.22 -21.75
C GLU A 234 -7.79 -7.50 -23.17
N THR A 235 -6.91 -7.38 -24.17
CA THR A 235 -7.24 -7.69 -25.56
C THR A 235 -7.56 -9.18 -25.75
N GLU A 236 -6.76 -10.07 -25.15
CA GLU A 236 -6.98 -11.52 -25.18
C GLU A 236 -8.31 -11.90 -24.54
N ALA A 237 -8.61 -11.36 -23.36
CA ALA A 237 -9.87 -11.59 -22.66
C ALA A 237 -11.08 -11.10 -23.47
N TYR A 238 -10.99 -9.90 -24.04
CA TYR A 238 -12.04 -9.32 -24.87
C TYR A 238 -12.33 -10.18 -26.12
N LEU A 239 -11.29 -10.64 -26.81
CA LEU A 239 -11.45 -11.51 -27.98
C LEU A 239 -11.97 -12.89 -27.59
N ALA A 240 -11.45 -13.49 -26.51
CA ALA A 240 -11.91 -14.78 -26.00
C ALA A 240 -13.40 -14.74 -25.62
N GLU A 241 -13.87 -13.67 -24.97
CA GLU A 241 -15.28 -13.49 -24.63
C GLU A 241 -16.16 -13.39 -25.89
N LYS A 242 -15.70 -12.65 -26.90
CA LYS A 242 -16.42 -12.51 -28.19
C LYS A 242 -16.59 -13.87 -28.88
N VAL A 243 -15.54 -14.67 -28.94
CA VAL A 243 -15.59 -16.03 -29.53
C VAL A 243 -16.47 -16.96 -28.69
N THR A 244 -16.34 -16.91 -27.37
CA THR A 244 -17.15 -17.72 -26.44
C THR A 244 -18.63 -17.43 -26.61
N ARG A 245 -19.02 -16.17 -26.81
CA ARG A 245 -20.43 -15.78 -27.05
C ARG A 245 -21.00 -16.43 -28.31
N ILE A 246 -20.24 -16.46 -29.40
CA ILE A 246 -20.64 -17.09 -30.66
C ILE A 246 -20.79 -18.61 -30.48
N LEU A 247 -19.81 -19.23 -29.81
CA LEU A 247 -19.82 -20.68 -29.56
C LEU A 247 -20.96 -21.08 -28.63
N ASN A 248 -21.27 -20.28 -27.61
CA ASN A 248 -22.40 -20.53 -26.71
C ASN A 248 -23.75 -20.49 -27.45
N THR A 249 -23.92 -19.60 -28.43
CA THR A 249 -25.14 -19.56 -29.26
C THR A 249 -25.25 -20.76 -30.19
N ALA A 250 -24.12 -21.25 -30.73
CA ALA A 250 -24.12 -22.35 -31.68
C ALA A 250 -24.17 -23.75 -31.03
N LEU A 251 -23.46 -23.95 -29.92
CA LEU A 251 -23.23 -25.25 -29.28
C LEU A 251 -23.93 -25.40 -27.92
N GLY A 252 -24.39 -24.30 -27.34
CA GLY A 252 -24.90 -24.24 -25.96
C GLY A 252 -23.83 -23.83 -24.95
N PRO A 253 -24.24 -23.43 -23.74
CA PRO A 253 -23.32 -22.96 -22.70
C PRO A 253 -22.37 -24.08 -22.25
N ASN A 254 -21.11 -23.73 -22.03
CA ASN A 254 -20.07 -24.60 -21.45
C ASN A 254 -19.68 -25.82 -22.31
N GLN A 255 -19.95 -25.79 -23.61
CA GLN A 255 -19.61 -26.88 -24.54
C GLN A 255 -18.29 -26.65 -25.31
N ALA A 256 -17.69 -25.47 -25.16
CA ALA A 256 -16.42 -25.14 -25.76
C ALA A 256 -15.55 -24.29 -24.83
N ALA A 257 -14.25 -24.55 -24.83
CA ALA A 257 -13.24 -23.74 -24.18
C ALA A 257 -12.43 -22.98 -25.24
N VAL A 258 -12.20 -21.69 -25.00
CA VAL A 258 -11.50 -20.81 -25.94
C VAL A 258 -10.26 -20.24 -25.28
N SER A 259 -9.14 -20.25 -26.00
CA SER A 259 -7.92 -19.55 -25.65
C SER A 259 -7.50 -18.69 -26.83
N VAL A 260 -7.12 -17.44 -26.57
CA VAL A 260 -6.65 -16.49 -27.58
C VAL A 260 -5.30 -15.97 -27.13
N ASP A 261 -4.31 -16.00 -28.03
CA ASP A 261 -3.03 -15.31 -27.87
C ASP A 261 -2.95 -14.15 -28.87
N VAL A 262 -2.56 -12.98 -28.38
CA VAL A 262 -2.39 -11.77 -29.20
C VAL A 262 -0.95 -11.26 -29.12
N VAL A 263 -0.35 -11.04 -30.28
CA VAL A 263 0.94 -10.34 -30.40
C VAL A 263 0.67 -8.90 -30.77
N LEU A 264 0.98 -7.97 -29.86
CA LEU A 264 0.81 -6.54 -30.05
C LEU A 264 2.12 -5.87 -30.49
N ASP A 265 2.02 -4.87 -31.37
CA ASP A 265 3.09 -3.90 -31.60
C ASP A 265 3.02 -2.79 -30.56
N LEU A 266 3.95 -2.80 -29.60
CA LEU A 266 4.06 -1.78 -28.58
C LEU A 266 5.05 -0.67 -28.98
N SER A 267 5.56 -0.67 -30.22
CA SER A 267 6.41 0.41 -30.70
C SER A 267 5.58 1.66 -30.99
N ALA A 268 5.82 2.72 -30.22
CA ALA A 268 5.30 4.05 -30.53
C ALA A 268 6.22 4.72 -31.55
N GLN A 269 5.69 5.12 -32.70
CA GLN A 269 6.45 5.81 -33.73
C GLN A 269 5.88 7.20 -33.97
N LYS A 270 6.72 8.22 -33.79
CA LYS A 270 6.42 9.60 -34.18
C LYS A 270 6.96 9.84 -35.58
N LEU A 271 6.06 9.82 -36.58
CA LEU A 271 6.43 10.18 -37.94
C LEU A 271 6.23 11.68 -38.12
N THR A 272 7.33 12.41 -38.33
CA THR A 272 7.30 13.82 -38.75
C THR A 272 7.63 13.86 -40.23
N ARG A 273 6.62 14.10 -41.07
CA ARG A 273 6.83 14.37 -42.49
C ARG A 273 6.78 15.88 -42.69
N GLU A 274 7.88 16.42 -43.16
CA GLU A 274 7.96 17.79 -43.64
C GLU A 274 7.88 17.76 -45.16
N SER A 275 6.84 18.37 -45.72
CA SER A 275 6.71 18.55 -47.17
C SER A 275 6.71 20.03 -47.50
N VAL A 276 7.45 20.40 -48.54
CA VAL A 276 7.43 21.74 -49.11
C VAL A 276 6.27 21.80 -50.10
N VAL A 277 5.32 22.70 -49.86
CA VAL A 277 4.19 22.93 -50.77
C VAL A 277 4.59 24.06 -51.72
N GLY A 278 4.83 23.72 -53.00
CA GLY A 278 4.98 24.67 -54.10
C GLY A 278 3.68 24.79 -54.92
N ASP A 279 3.51 25.87 -55.68
CA ASP A 279 2.31 26.11 -56.51
C ASP A 279 2.28 25.32 -57.84
N GLY A 280 3.12 24.29 -57.96
CA GLY A 280 3.38 23.58 -59.22
C GLY A 280 4.64 24.06 -59.95
N SER A 281 5.23 25.18 -59.53
CA SER A 281 6.61 25.55 -59.88
C SER A 281 7.57 25.11 -58.76
N ASP A 282 8.73 24.57 -59.12
CA ASP A 282 9.82 24.15 -58.19
C ASP A 282 10.36 25.29 -57.29
N LYS A 283 9.79 26.49 -57.36
CA LYS A 283 10.29 27.71 -56.72
C LYS A 283 9.40 28.29 -55.61
N GLY A 284 8.28 27.66 -55.26
CA GLY A 284 7.38 28.15 -54.19
C GLY A 284 6.46 29.30 -54.64
N VAL A 285 5.73 29.92 -53.71
CA VAL A 285 4.76 30.98 -54.04
C VAL A 285 5.48 32.32 -54.13
N LEU A 286 5.30 33.05 -55.22
CA LEU A 286 5.85 34.40 -55.41
C LEU A 286 5.14 35.39 -54.48
N VAL A 287 5.85 35.92 -53.47
CA VAL A 287 5.28 36.84 -52.48
C VAL A 287 5.52 38.30 -52.86
N ARG A 288 6.64 38.59 -53.53
CA ARG A 288 6.98 39.95 -53.93
C ARG A 288 7.76 39.95 -55.23
N GLN A 289 7.31 40.77 -56.18
CA GLN A 289 8.03 41.05 -57.41
C GLN A 289 8.24 42.55 -57.50
N ARG A 290 9.49 42.98 -57.59
CA ARG A 290 9.86 44.38 -57.81
C ARG A 290 10.56 44.48 -59.16
N GLU A 291 9.96 45.26 -60.04
CA GLU A 291 10.57 45.65 -61.31
C GLU A 291 11.10 47.07 -61.17
N GLN A 292 12.41 47.23 -61.41
CA GLN A 292 13.03 48.55 -61.42
C GLN A 292 13.59 48.82 -62.80
N TRP A 293 13.12 49.92 -63.39
CA TRP A 293 13.58 50.42 -64.68
C TRP A 293 14.53 51.58 -64.41
N GLN A 294 15.78 51.50 -64.90
CA GLN A 294 16.71 52.63 -64.90
C GLN A 294 16.94 53.08 -66.34
N GLY A 295 16.47 54.30 -66.62
CA GLY A 295 16.71 55.05 -67.85
C GLY A 295 16.33 56.52 -67.63
N ASP A 296 17.18 57.44 -68.09
CA ASP A 296 16.92 58.87 -68.09
C ASP A 296 15.84 59.18 -69.14
N GLY A 297 14.60 59.33 -68.67
CA GLY A 297 13.46 59.65 -69.52
C GLY A 297 12.15 59.64 -68.75
N GLU A 298 11.40 60.73 -68.88
CA GLU A 298 10.10 60.98 -68.25
C GLU A 298 9.14 59.79 -68.43
N ALA A 299 8.50 59.36 -67.34
CA ALA A 299 7.66 58.15 -67.30
C ALA A 299 6.52 58.23 -68.33
N PRO A 300 6.29 57.22 -69.18
CA PRO A 300 5.19 57.26 -70.12
C PRO A 300 3.87 57.12 -69.36
N ARG A 301 3.03 58.16 -69.41
CA ARG A 301 1.59 58.02 -69.17
C ARG A 301 1.05 57.06 -70.23
N GLN A 302 0.51 55.94 -69.77
CA GLN A 302 -0.34 54.94 -70.45
C GLN A 302 -0.33 54.94 -71.99
N LEU A 303 -0.04 53.80 -72.61
CA LEU A 303 -1.02 53.10 -73.45
C LEU A 303 -0.52 51.73 -73.94
N GLN A 304 -1.51 50.90 -74.23
CA GLN A 304 -1.47 49.51 -74.65
C GLN A 304 -0.53 49.21 -75.82
N SER A 305 0.10 48.03 -75.70
CA SER A 305 0.49 47.10 -76.77
C SER A 305 1.00 47.67 -78.10
N SER A 306 2.31 47.63 -78.30
CA SER A 306 3.01 46.84 -79.33
C SER A 306 4.47 47.32 -79.40
N THR A 307 5.38 46.36 -79.56
CA THR A 307 6.84 46.55 -79.53
C THR A 307 7.32 47.61 -80.52
N PRO A 308 8.28 48.46 -80.11
CA PRO A 308 9.40 48.76 -80.99
C PRO A 308 10.74 48.52 -80.30
N ALA A 309 11.69 48.03 -81.08
CA ALA A 309 13.07 47.81 -80.71
C ALA A 309 13.81 49.13 -80.43
N GLY A 310 14.70 49.12 -79.43
CA GLY A 310 15.82 50.06 -79.35
C GLY A 310 15.75 51.12 -78.25
N ALA A 311 15.84 50.71 -76.99
CA ALA A 311 16.43 51.53 -75.92
C ALA A 311 17.02 50.57 -74.87
N GLY A 312 18.34 50.55 -74.75
CA GLY A 312 19.06 49.75 -73.76
C GLY A 312 18.83 50.28 -72.36
N GLY A 313 17.74 49.85 -71.73
CA GLY A 313 17.51 50.00 -70.30
C GLY A 313 17.72 48.66 -69.61
N ASN A 314 18.59 48.61 -68.60
CA ASN A 314 18.73 47.41 -67.78
C ASN A 314 17.44 47.23 -66.98
N LYS A 315 16.69 46.16 -67.28
CA LYS A 315 15.55 45.70 -66.48
C LYS A 315 16.10 44.78 -65.38
N SER A 316 16.05 45.21 -64.12
CA SER A 316 16.30 44.32 -62.97
C SER A 316 14.96 43.82 -62.41
N LEU A 317 14.84 42.50 -62.29
CA LEU A 317 13.66 41.83 -61.74
C LEU A 317 14.07 41.08 -60.47
N ASP A 318 13.68 41.63 -59.32
CA ASP A 318 13.83 40.96 -58.03
C ASP A 318 12.52 40.27 -57.68
N ALA A 319 12.56 38.93 -57.62
CA ALA A 319 11.45 38.07 -57.25
C ALA A 319 11.78 37.33 -55.94
N GLU A 320 10.91 37.46 -54.95
CA GLU A 320 11.03 36.86 -53.63
C GLU A 320 9.98 35.76 -53.48
N TYR A 321 10.43 34.53 -53.26
CA TYR A 321 9.59 33.34 -53.12
C TYR A 321 9.57 32.87 -51.67
N GLN A 322 8.40 32.49 -51.17
CA GLN A 322 8.26 31.78 -49.90
C GLN A 322 7.77 30.36 -50.14
N VAL A 323 8.39 29.41 -49.44
CA VAL A 323 8.00 28.00 -49.46
C VAL A 323 7.04 27.71 -48.30
N GLY A 324 5.88 27.12 -48.61
CA GLY A 324 4.98 26.62 -47.58
C GLY A 324 5.56 25.35 -46.94
N ARG A 325 5.49 25.23 -45.61
CA ARG A 325 5.84 23.99 -44.89
C ARG A 325 4.57 23.33 -44.38
N GLU A 326 4.28 22.11 -44.83
CA GLU A 326 3.27 21.27 -44.21
C GLU A 326 3.96 20.32 -43.21
N LEU A 327 3.65 20.48 -41.93
CA LEU A 327 4.13 19.60 -40.87
C LEU A 327 3.02 18.61 -40.51
N ARG A 328 3.08 17.40 -41.06
CA ARG A 328 2.15 16.32 -40.66
C ARG A 328 2.82 15.51 -39.55
N GLN A 329 2.34 15.73 -38.32
CA GLN A 329 2.69 14.89 -37.19
C GLN A 329 1.64 13.78 -37.06
N THR A 330 2.02 12.55 -37.39
CA THR A 330 1.17 11.38 -37.16
C THR A 330 1.73 10.62 -35.98
N ASN A 331 0.94 10.52 -34.92
CA ASN A 331 1.26 9.66 -33.78
C ASN A 331 0.61 8.31 -34.04
N VAL A 332 1.41 7.30 -34.40
CA VAL A 332 0.90 5.93 -34.53
C VAL A 332 0.79 5.38 -33.10
N GLY A 333 -0.44 5.19 -32.62
CA GLY A 333 -0.69 4.65 -31.28
C GLY A 333 -0.09 3.25 -31.12
N SER A 334 0.54 3.00 -29.97
CA SER A 334 1.00 1.66 -29.57
C SER A 334 -0.22 0.77 -29.30
N GLY A 335 -0.14 -0.51 -29.69
CA GLY A 335 -1.23 -1.48 -29.48
C GLY A 335 -1.84 -2.04 -30.77
N ALA A 336 -1.23 -1.82 -31.94
CA ALA A 336 -1.66 -2.47 -33.16
C ALA A 336 -1.47 -4.00 -33.05
N ILE A 337 -2.44 -4.77 -33.54
CA ILE A 337 -2.39 -6.23 -33.49
C ILE A 337 -1.50 -6.74 -34.64
N LYS A 338 -0.38 -7.41 -34.31
CA LYS A 338 0.46 -8.11 -35.30
C LYS A 338 -0.12 -9.46 -35.67
N ARG A 339 -0.50 -10.26 -34.67
CA ARG A 339 -0.97 -11.64 -34.88
C ARG A 339 -1.99 -12.03 -33.83
N VAL A 340 -3.00 -12.77 -34.24
CA VAL A 340 -4.00 -13.41 -33.38
C VAL A 340 -4.00 -14.90 -33.64
N SER A 341 -3.87 -15.67 -32.57
CA SER A 341 -4.00 -17.13 -32.60
C SER A 341 -5.16 -17.54 -31.72
N VAL A 342 -6.15 -18.24 -32.30
CA VAL A 342 -7.34 -18.69 -31.58
C VAL A 342 -7.32 -20.21 -31.51
N GLY A 343 -7.31 -20.74 -30.28
CA GLY A 343 -7.47 -22.16 -29.99
C GLY A 343 -8.87 -22.44 -29.43
N ILE A 344 -9.59 -23.38 -30.05
CA ILE A 344 -10.94 -23.76 -29.64
C ILE A 344 -10.95 -25.26 -29.36
N VAL A 345 -11.38 -25.62 -28.16
CA VAL A 345 -11.60 -27.02 -27.76
C VAL A 345 -13.08 -27.27 -27.55
N THR A 346 -13.66 -28.25 -28.23
CA THR A 346 -15.08 -28.61 -28.09
C THR A 346 -15.25 -29.94 -27.38
N ASN A 347 -16.35 -30.08 -26.63
CA ASN A 347 -16.69 -31.30 -25.91
C ASN A 347 -17.37 -32.35 -26.81
N SER A 348 -18.04 -31.90 -27.88
CA SER A 348 -18.66 -32.76 -28.89
C SER A 348 -17.85 -32.79 -30.18
N SER A 349 -17.93 -33.92 -30.90
CA SER A 349 -17.45 -34.01 -32.26
C SER A 349 -18.38 -33.21 -33.19
N LEU A 350 -17.78 -32.35 -34.01
CA LEU A 350 -18.49 -31.54 -35.00
C LEU A 350 -18.18 -32.10 -36.39
N SER A 351 -19.15 -32.03 -37.31
CA SER A 351 -18.88 -32.39 -38.70
C SER A 351 -17.94 -31.37 -39.34
N ASP A 352 -17.11 -31.80 -40.30
CA ASP A 352 -16.15 -30.93 -40.98
C ASP A 352 -16.83 -29.68 -41.58
N SER A 353 -18.05 -29.84 -42.10
CA SER A 353 -18.84 -28.74 -42.64
C SER A 353 -19.32 -27.73 -41.57
N ALA A 354 -19.54 -28.18 -40.34
CA ALA A 354 -19.93 -27.30 -39.22
C ALA A 354 -18.72 -26.56 -38.67
N VAL A 355 -17.56 -27.24 -38.58
CA VAL A 355 -16.29 -26.63 -38.21
C VAL A 355 -15.93 -25.50 -39.17
N GLU A 356 -16.08 -25.71 -40.48
CA GLU A 356 -15.72 -24.68 -41.47
C GLU A 356 -16.64 -23.45 -41.42
N ARG A 357 -17.94 -23.64 -41.18
CA ARG A 357 -18.87 -22.52 -40.98
C ARG A 357 -18.54 -21.72 -39.72
N LEU A 358 -18.26 -22.41 -38.61
CA LEU A 358 -17.88 -21.76 -37.35
C LEU A 358 -16.54 -21.03 -37.48
N ARG A 359 -15.57 -21.64 -38.17
CA ARG A 359 -14.28 -21.02 -38.50
C ARG A 359 -14.47 -19.69 -39.21
N ASN A 360 -15.32 -19.65 -40.24
CA ASN A 360 -15.58 -18.43 -41.02
C ASN A 360 -16.28 -17.33 -40.19
N VAL A 361 -17.28 -17.70 -39.37
CA VAL A 361 -17.97 -16.74 -38.51
C VAL A 361 -17.02 -16.16 -37.45
N ILE A 362 -16.20 -17.01 -36.84
CA ILE A 362 -15.22 -16.60 -35.82
C ILE A 362 -14.12 -15.73 -36.45
N ALA A 363 -13.65 -16.09 -37.64
CA ALA A 363 -12.66 -15.30 -38.37
C ALA A 363 -13.16 -13.88 -38.66
N MET A 364 -14.42 -13.73 -39.10
CA MET A 364 -15.02 -12.41 -39.32
C MET A 364 -15.27 -11.63 -38.02
N ALA A 365 -15.67 -12.31 -36.94
CA ALA A 365 -15.97 -11.65 -35.67
C ALA A 365 -14.72 -11.13 -34.93
N VAL A 366 -13.61 -11.86 -35.04
CA VAL A 366 -12.32 -11.51 -34.43
C VAL A 366 -11.51 -10.58 -35.34
N GLY A 367 -11.82 -10.52 -36.65
CA GLY A 367 -11.08 -9.74 -37.62
C GLY A 367 -9.75 -10.39 -38.00
N LEU A 368 -9.78 -11.72 -38.18
CA LEU A 368 -8.58 -12.46 -38.56
C LEU A 368 -8.18 -12.13 -39.99
N ASP A 369 -6.89 -11.93 -40.19
CA ASP A 369 -6.28 -11.64 -41.48
C ASP A 369 -5.19 -12.66 -41.79
N SER A 370 -5.38 -13.42 -42.87
CA SER A 370 -4.42 -14.41 -43.35
C SER A 370 -3.09 -13.77 -43.76
N GLY A 371 -3.10 -12.50 -44.18
CA GLY A 371 -1.89 -11.74 -44.51
C GLY A 371 -1.03 -11.37 -43.30
N ARG A 372 -1.63 -11.31 -42.09
CA ARG A 372 -0.93 -11.09 -40.82
C ARG A 372 -0.36 -12.37 -40.20
N GLY A 373 -0.71 -13.55 -40.75
CA GLY A 373 -0.34 -14.85 -40.18
C GLY A 373 -1.23 -15.28 -39.01
N ASP A 374 -2.47 -14.81 -38.98
CA ASP A 374 -3.47 -15.24 -38.00
C ASP A 374 -3.93 -16.69 -38.26
N GLY A 375 -4.34 -17.39 -37.20
CA GLY A 375 -4.78 -18.79 -37.30
C GLY A 375 -5.85 -19.19 -36.30
N ILE A 376 -6.71 -20.13 -36.72
CA ILE A 376 -7.69 -20.80 -35.84
C ILE A 376 -7.39 -22.30 -35.82
N ALA A 377 -7.26 -22.86 -34.63
CA ALA A 377 -7.16 -24.30 -34.40
C ALA A 377 -8.42 -24.81 -33.68
N PHE A 378 -9.00 -25.90 -34.20
CA PHE A 378 -10.11 -26.62 -33.57
C PHE A 378 -9.62 -27.99 -33.12
N SER A 379 -9.90 -28.35 -31.86
CA SER A 379 -9.60 -29.65 -31.27
C SER A 379 -10.79 -30.19 -30.50
N VAL A 380 -10.93 -31.51 -30.43
CA VAL A 380 -11.97 -32.18 -29.63
C VAL A 380 -11.33 -32.71 -28.34
N LEU A 381 -12.01 -32.55 -27.20
CA LEU A 381 -11.47 -32.90 -25.87
C LEU A 381 -11.05 -34.38 -25.76
N ASP A 382 -11.81 -35.30 -26.35
CA ASP A 382 -11.49 -36.75 -26.38
C ASP A 382 -10.12 -37.03 -27.04
N ASN A 383 -9.79 -36.30 -28.10
CA ASN A 383 -8.51 -36.46 -28.79
C ASN A 383 -7.32 -35.93 -27.96
N ILE A 384 -7.54 -34.96 -27.08
CA ILE A 384 -6.49 -34.41 -26.20
C ILE A 384 -6.19 -35.37 -25.05
N GLN A 385 -7.21 -36.01 -24.48
CA GLN A 385 -7.02 -37.04 -23.44
C GLN A 385 -6.33 -38.29 -23.97
N ALA A 386 -6.60 -38.69 -25.22
CA ALA A 386 -5.88 -39.80 -25.87
C ALA A 386 -4.37 -39.53 -26.01
N VAL A 387 -3.97 -38.29 -26.34
CA VAL A 387 -2.56 -37.89 -26.41
C VAL A 387 -1.91 -37.88 -25.01
N ALA A 388 -2.59 -37.33 -24.00
CA ALA A 388 -2.11 -37.34 -22.61
C ALA A 388 -1.96 -38.77 -22.06
N ALA A 389 -2.89 -39.68 -22.38
CA ALA A 389 -2.84 -41.09 -21.99
C ALA A 389 -1.67 -41.83 -22.65
N SER A 390 -1.38 -41.53 -23.93
CA SER A 390 -0.24 -42.14 -24.64
C SER A 390 1.13 -41.69 -24.11
N GLN A 391 1.24 -40.45 -23.61
CA GLN A 391 2.47 -39.92 -22.99
C GLN A 391 2.62 -40.34 -21.52
N GLY A 392 1.52 -40.46 -20.79
CA GLY A 392 1.51 -40.97 -19.41
C GLY A 392 1.85 -42.47 -19.32
N ALA A 393 1.46 -43.27 -20.32
CA ALA A 393 1.81 -44.69 -20.38
C ALA A 393 3.30 -44.94 -20.65
N ALA A 394 4.00 -44.03 -21.33
CA ALA A 394 5.44 -44.15 -21.60
C ALA A 394 6.32 -43.80 -20.38
N GLN A 395 5.78 -43.12 -19.35
CA GLN A 395 6.49 -42.80 -18.11
C GLN A 395 6.24 -43.82 -16.99
N ALA A 396 5.37 -44.81 -17.21
CA ALA A 396 5.06 -45.87 -16.25
C ALA A 396 5.89 -47.15 -16.52
N ALA A 397 7.23 -47.04 -16.47
CA ALA A 397 8.09 -48.18 -16.21
C ALA A 397 8.32 -48.30 -14.68
N PRO A 398 8.45 -49.52 -14.13
CA PRO A 398 8.17 -49.78 -12.73
C PRO A 398 9.27 -49.21 -11.83
N ARG A 399 8.92 -48.22 -11.00
CA ARG A 399 9.72 -47.89 -9.83
C ARG A 399 9.70 -49.11 -8.90
N ALA A 400 10.87 -49.73 -8.79
CA ALA A 400 11.14 -50.82 -7.86
C ALA A 400 10.63 -50.48 -6.46
N LYS A 401 9.98 -51.46 -5.84
CA LYS A 401 9.48 -51.44 -4.46
C LYS A 401 10.56 -50.92 -3.52
N GLN A 402 10.36 -49.73 -2.98
CA GLN A 402 10.96 -49.35 -1.72
C GLN A 402 10.09 -49.96 -0.63
N ASP A 403 10.49 -51.14 -0.17
CA ASP A 403 9.89 -51.78 0.98
C ASP A 403 10.06 -50.84 2.18
N ALA A 404 8.92 -50.40 2.71
CA ALA A 404 8.83 -49.72 3.98
C ALA A 404 9.34 -50.66 5.07
N LEU A 405 10.48 -50.32 5.69
CA LEU A 405 10.90 -50.87 6.97
C LEU A 405 9.95 -50.37 8.05
N ALA A 406 8.81 -51.05 8.18
CA ALA A 406 8.02 -51.02 9.40
C ALA A 406 8.82 -51.79 10.47
N MET A 407 9.62 -51.08 11.27
CA MET A 407 10.15 -51.61 12.52
C MET A 407 8.99 -51.82 13.49
N ASP A 408 8.67 -53.09 13.74
CA ASP A 408 7.81 -53.52 14.83
C ASP A 408 8.50 -53.19 16.17
N ALA A 409 8.10 -52.07 16.78
CA ALA A 409 8.61 -51.62 18.06
C ALA A 409 7.84 -52.32 19.19
N GLY A 410 8.39 -53.43 19.69
CA GLY A 410 7.87 -54.11 20.86
C GLY A 410 7.85 -53.21 22.13
N PRO A 411 7.07 -53.61 23.17
CA PRO A 411 6.80 -52.78 24.36
C PRO A 411 8.05 -52.35 25.14
N ALA A 412 9.21 -52.98 24.92
CA ALA A 412 10.48 -52.62 25.55
C ALA A 412 10.99 -51.21 25.18
N VAL A 413 10.69 -50.71 23.97
CA VAL A 413 11.14 -49.38 23.52
C VAL A 413 10.37 -48.25 24.22
N LEU A 414 9.09 -48.49 24.53
CA LEU A 414 8.25 -47.54 25.27
C LEU A 414 8.68 -47.43 26.74
N TRP A 415 9.09 -48.54 27.36
CA TRP A 415 9.65 -48.52 28.72
C TRP A 415 11.01 -47.81 28.79
N ALA A 416 11.86 -47.97 27.78
CA ALA A 416 13.15 -47.26 27.71
C ALA A 416 12.97 -45.73 27.59
N ALA A 417 11.98 -45.28 26.80
CA ALA A 417 11.65 -43.85 26.67
C ALA A 417 11.05 -43.27 27.98
N ALA A 418 10.21 -44.04 28.69
CA ALA A 418 9.63 -43.64 29.96
C ALA A 418 10.69 -43.49 31.08
N ILE A 419 11.67 -44.40 31.12
CA ILE A 419 12.77 -44.34 32.11
C ILE A 419 13.69 -43.13 31.85
N LEU A 420 13.95 -42.80 30.58
CA LEU A 420 14.73 -41.60 30.21
C LEU A 420 14.00 -40.29 30.56
N LEU A 421 12.68 -40.24 30.37
CA LEU A 421 11.87 -39.09 30.79
C LEU A 421 11.79 -38.95 32.31
N ALA A 422 11.69 -40.05 33.06
CA ALA A 422 11.69 -40.04 34.52
C ALA A 422 13.05 -39.61 35.10
N LEU A 423 14.16 -40.04 34.49
CA LEU A 423 15.51 -39.60 34.85
C LEU A 423 15.72 -38.10 34.54
N GLY A 424 15.23 -37.62 33.39
CA GLY A 424 15.25 -36.20 33.04
C GLY A 424 14.44 -35.33 34.01
N ALA A 425 13.25 -35.78 34.41
CA ALA A 425 12.42 -35.09 35.39
C ALA A 425 13.05 -35.09 36.81
N GLY A 426 13.71 -36.18 37.21
CA GLY A 426 14.45 -36.27 38.47
C GLY A 426 15.65 -35.32 38.53
N LEU A 427 16.42 -35.22 37.44
CA LEU A 427 17.52 -34.27 37.30
C LEU A 427 17.03 -32.80 37.30
N ALA A 428 15.93 -32.51 36.62
CA ALA A 428 15.30 -31.17 36.63
C ALA A 428 14.76 -30.78 38.02
N TRP A 429 14.19 -31.73 38.76
CA TRP A 429 13.72 -31.50 40.14
C TRP A 429 14.89 -31.28 41.11
N GLN A 430 16.00 -32.01 40.93
CA GLN A 430 17.21 -31.85 41.74
C GLN A 430 17.93 -30.52 41.44
N TRP A 431 17.91 -30.05 40.18
CA TRP A 431 18.38 -28.71 39.81
C TRP A 431 17.48 -27.60 40.37
N ARG A 432 16.15 -27.75 40.31
CA ARG A 432 15.22 -26.80 40.96
C ARG A 432 15.40 -26.72 42.47
N ARG A 433 15.74 -27.83 43.14
CA ARG A 433 16.08 -27.82 44.58
C ARG A 433 17.43 -27.18 44.90
N ARG A 434 18.36 -27.11 43.94
CA ARG A 434 19.65 -26.43 44.13
C ARG A 434 19.61 -24.93 43.80
N VAL A 435 18.56 -24.46 43.14
CA VAL A 435 18.31 -23.03 42.86
C VAL A 435 17.19 -22.48 43.75
N ALA A 436 17.20 -22.88 45.03
CA ALA A 436 16.64 -22.03 46.08
C ALA A 436 17.69 -20.94 46.35
N THR A 437 17.32 -19.69 46.08
CA THR A 437 18.15 -18.49 46.29
C THR A 437 18.80 -18.51 47.67
N ARG A 438 20.11 -18.76 47.74
CA ARG A 438 20.90 -18.37 48.90
C ARG A 438 20.81 -16.85 49.01
N ALA A 439 20.15 -16.35 50.06
CA ALA A 439 20.32 -14.96 50.45
C ALA A 439 21.81 -14.74 50.74
N LEU A 440 22.43 -13.75 50.10
CA LEU A 440 23.82 -13.39 50.37
C LEU A 440 23.98 -13.00 51.85
N ASP A 441 25.03 -13.50 52.48
CA ASP A 441 25.37 -13.16 53.87
C ASP A 441 25.67 -11.66 53.96
N GLU A 442 25.32 -11.02 55.08
CA GLU A 442 25.40 -9.55 55.25
C GLU A 442 26.83 -9.04 55.00
N ALA A 443 27.83 -9.86 55.37
CA ALA A 443 29.24 -9.60 55.12
C ALA A 443 29.63 -9.62 53.63
N GLU A 444 28.95 -10.39 52.77
CA GLU A 444 29.15 -10.39 51.32
C GLU A 444 28.48 -9.19 50.67
N ARG A 445 27.32 -8.78 51.19
CA ARG A 445 26.58 -7.61 50.74
C ARG A 445 27.36 -6.32 50.97
N GLU A 446 28.01 -6.17 52.13
CA GLU A 446 28.87 -5.02 52.42
C GLU A 446 30.15 -4.97 51.56
N ARG A 447 30.68 -6.13 51.14
CA ARG A 447 31.85 -6.17 50.25
C ARG A 447 31.48 -5.72 48.85
N LEU A 448 30.33 -6.15 48.35
CA LEU A 448 29.83 -5.74 47.04
C LEU A 448 29.46 -4.27 46.99
N LEU A 449 28.84 -3.73 48.05
CA LEU A 449 28.55 -2.29 48.14
C LEU A 449 29.82 -1.45 48.13
N ARG A 450 30.88 -1.87 48.86
CA ARG A 450 32.18 -1.19 48.81
C ARG A 450 32.84 -1.28 47.45
N GLN A 451 32.69 -2.39 46.74
CA GLN A 451 33.23 -2.56 45.40
C GLN A 451 32.52 -1.66 44.38
N VAL A 452 31.19 -1.56 44.47
CA VAL A 452 30.38 -0.67 43.63
C VAL A 452 30.68 0.80 43.93
N GLN A 453 30.82 1.19 45.20
CA GLN A 453 31.18 2.55 45.57
C GLN A 453 32.59 2.95 45.07
N ARG A 454 33.56 2.03 45.09
CA ARG A 454 34.89 2.28 44.51
C ARG A 454 34.84 2.45 43.00
N TRP A 455 34.01 1.66 42.32
CA TRP A 455 33.84 1.76 40.87
C TRP A 455 33.20 3.11 40.48
N LEU A 456 32.15 3.52 41.17
CA LEU A 456 31.51 4.84 40.98
C LEU A 456 32.47 6.01 41.27
N ALA A 457 33.31 5.90 42.30
CA ALA A 457 34.32 6.91 42.61
C ALA A 457 35.43 6.98 41.54
N ALA A 458 35.81 5.84 40.96
CA ALA A 458 36.78 5.79 39.87
C ALA A 458 36.23 6.40 38.57
N GLU A 459 34.94 6.21 38.29
CA GLU A 459 34.29 6.76 37.09
C GLU A 459 34.07 8.28 37.19
N GLN A 460 33.77 8.80 38.39
CA GLN A 460 33.70 10.25 38.63
C GLN A 460 35.07 10.95 38.59
N ALA A 461 36.15 10.24 38.88
CA ALA A 461 37.51 10.77 38.81
C ALA A 461 38.12 10.74 37.39
N GLY A 462 37.54 9.97 36.46
CA GLY A 462 38.03 9.81 35.08
C GLY A 462 37.32 10.67 34.02
N GLY A 463 36.34 11.49 34.41
CA GLY A 463 35.52 12.31 33.49
C GLY A 463 35.93 13.78 33.38
N GLY A 464 37.14 14.14 33.78
CA GLY A 464 37.62 15.53 33.82
C GLY A 464 39.06 15.67 33.33
N GLU A 465 39.32 15.30 32.08
CA GLU A 465 40.39 15.87 31.24
C GLU A 465 39.84 16.16 29.84
#